data_AF-A0A7Y3LJE9-F1
#
_entry.id   AF-A0A7Y3LJE9-F1
#
_cell.length_a   1.000
_cell.length_b   1.000
_cell.length_c   1.000
_cell.angle_alpha   90.00
_cell.angle_beta   90.00
_cell.angle_gamma   90.00
#
_symmetry.space_group_name_H-M   'P 1'
#
loop_
_entity.id
_entity.type
_entity.pdbx_description
1 polymer ?
#
loop_
_entity_poly.entity_id
_entity_poly.type
_entity_poly.pdbx_seq_one_letter_code
_entity_poly.pdbx_strand_id
1 'polypeptide(L)'
;MSWTPPLPHAPHPGATQPKFEARYPCPCCGHLTFKKIPGSGVGCEICYWIDDARQLRWPRLGEGKNFISLVQAQENYARYGSCEERFSKVIRQARPDEPIEYGFRPINLQYDRFEDPRTTAHAPWPPDPTFLYWWRPSFWIANVHPGHLAPPPPQ
;
A
#
# COMPACT_ATOMS: atom_id res chain seq x y z
N MET A 1 -23.69 12.86 45.74
CA MET A 1 -22.54 11.95 45.87
C MET A 1 -21.82 11.96 44.52
N SER A 2 -20.70 12.66 44.43
CA SER A 2 -19.94 12.85 43.19
C SER A 2 -18.77 11.88 43.16
N TRP A 3 -18.80 10.95 42.19
CA TRP A 3 -17.72 9.99 41.93
C TRP A 3 -16.68 10.64 41.01
N THR A 4 -15.40 10.57 41.41
CA THR A 4 -14.28 11.04 40.59
C THR A 4 -13.45 9.82 40.18
N PRO A 5 -13.23 9.58 38.88
CA PRO A 5 -12.35 8.50 38.44
C PRO A 5 -10.89 8.79 38.84
N PRO A 6 -10.09 7.76 39.18
CA PRO A 6 -8.68 7.95 39.46
C PRO A 6 -7.94 8.34 38.18
N LEU A 7 -6.98 9.26 38.32
CA LEU A 7 -6.09 9.69 37.24
C LEU A 7 -5.24 8.49 36.76
N PRO A 8 -4.99 8.35 35.45
CA PRO A 8 -4.13 7.30 34.93
C PRO A 8 -2.72 7.45 35.52
N HIS A 9 -2.19 6.36 36.08
CA HIS A 9 -0.86 6.32 36.65
C HIS A 9 0.19 6.70 35.59
N ALA A 10 1.13 7.56 35.96
CA ALA A 10 2.26 7.92 35.11
C ALA A 10 3.07 6.66 34.76
N PRO A 11 3.47 6.47 33.48
CA PRO A 11 4.26 5.32 33.09
C PRO A 11 5.62 5.31 33.78
N HIS A 12 6.11 4.13 34.16
CA HIS A 12 7.40 3.96 34.82
C HIS A 12 8.57 4.46 33.96
N PRO A 13 9.57 5.16 34.55
CA PRO A 13 10.78 5.59 33.87
C PRO A 13 11.66 4.37 33.59
N GLY A 14 11.41 3.67 32.47
CA GLY A 14 12.11 2.44 32.11
C GLY A 14 11.34 1.54 31.14
N ALA A 15 10.06 1.80 30.89
CA ALA A 15 9.35 1.14 29.80
C ALA A 15 9.80 1.76 28.47
N THR A 16 10.72 1.11 27.77
CA THR A 16 11.01 1.39 26.37
C THR A 16 9.68 1.28 25.61
N GLN A 17 9.15 2.40 25.11
CA GLN A 17 7.98 2.36 24.26
C GLN A 17 8.27 1.37 23.12
N PRO A 18 7.31 0.50 22.74
CA PRO A 18 7.51 -0.34 21.58
C PRO A 18 7.85 0.57 20.40
N LYS A 19 9.05 0.43 19.84
CA LYS A 19 9.37 0.99 18.54
C LYS A 19 8.40 0.33 17.58
N PHE A 20 7.34 1.03 17.20
CA PHE A 20 6.57 0.66 16.03
C PHE A 20 7.53 0.80 14.85
N GLU A 21 8.14 -0.32 14.43
CA GLU A 21 8.90 -0.36 13.19
C GLU A 21 7.97 0.14 12.08
N ALA A 22 8.40 1.16 11.34
CA ALA A 22 7.64 1.67 10.22
C ALA A 22 7.40 0.51 9.23
N ARG A 23 6.12 0.19 9.00
CA ARG A 23 5.71 -0.78 7.99
C ARG A 23 5.16 -0.05 6.78
N TYR A 24 5.36 -0.65 5.62
CA TYR A 24 4.86 -0.16 4.36
C TYR A 24 3.75 -1.08 3.85
N PRO A 25 2.66 -0.52 3.30
CA PRO A 25 1.54 -1.29 2.81
C PRO A 25 1.91 -2.04 1.54
N CYS A 26 1.42 -3.27 1.44
CA CYS A 26 1.39 -3.97 0.16
C CYS A 26 0.38 -3.29 -0.76
N PRO A 27 0.76 -2.86 -1.98
CA PRO A 27 -0.18 -2.20 -2.88
C PRO A 27 -1.26 -3.16 -3.41
N CYS A 28 -1.03 -4.47 -3.35
CA CYS A 28 -2.05 -5.44 -3.77
C CYS A 28 -3.15 -5.64 -2.71
N CYS A 29 -2.79 -5.90 -1.45
CA CYS A 29 -3.77 -6.23 -0.40
C CYS A 29 -4.00 -5.14 0.66
N GLY A 30 -3.21 -4.07 0.65
CA GLY A 30 -3.34 -2.93 1.57
C GLY A 30 -2.75 -3.12 2.96
N HIS A 31 -2.42 -4.36 3.36
CA HIS A 31 -1.87 -4.65 4.68
C HIS A 31 -0.45 -4.08 4.88
N LEU A 32 -0.22 -3.48 6.05
CA LEU A 32 1.08 -3.00 6.52
C LEU A 32 2.01 -4.18 6.86
N THR A 33 2.79 -4.65 5.89
CA THR A 33 3.60 -5.89 6.02
C THR A 33 5.07 -5.74 5.64
N PHE A 34 5.42 -4.79 4.78
CA PHE A 34 6.81 -4.61 4.35
C PHE A 34 7.60 -3.79 5.36
N LYS A 35 8.87 -4.16 5.58
CA LYS A 35 9.79 -3.46 6.50
C LYS A 35 10.72 -2.46 5.81
N LYS A 36 10.63 -2.36 4.49
CA LYS A 36 11.46 -1.49 3.64
C LYS A 36 10.54 -0.64 2.76
N ILE A 37 11.05 0.52 2.36
CA ILE A 37 10.38 1.40 1.39
C ILE A 37 10.00 0.64 0.11
N PRO A 38 8.98 1.10 -0.64
CA PRO A 38 8.51 0.45 -1.86
C PRO A 38 9.62 0.14 -2.87
N GLY A 39 9.48 -1.00 -3.56
CA GLY A 39 10.46 -1.50 -4.54
C GLY A 39 11.56 -2.37 -3.94
N SER A 40 11.36 -2.90 -2.73
CA SER A 40 12.32 -3.76 -2.04
C SER A 40 12.54 -5.13 -2.70
N GLY A 41 11.63 -5.57 -3.57
CA GLY A 41 11.64 -6.89 -4.20
C GLY A 41 11.21 -8.04 -3.27
N VAL A 42 10.72 -7.74 -2.07
CA VAL A 42 10.22 -8.74 -1.12
C VAL A 42 8.80 -9.14 -1.47
N GLY A 43 8.49 -10.43 -1.37
CA GLY A 43 7.13 -10.96 -1.53
C GLY A 43 6.26 -10.66 -0.31
N CYS A 44 5.04 -10.20 -0.54
CA CYS A 44 4.03 -10.06 0.51
C CYS A 44 3.60 -11.45 1.00
N GLU A 45 3.75 -11.77 2.28
CA GLU A 45 3.33 -13.09 2.80
C GLU A 45 1.79 -13.26 2.84
N ILE A 46 1.04 -12.17 2.72
CA ILE A 46 -0.43 -12.17 2.80
C ILE A 46 -1.06 -12.46 1.43
N CYS A 47 -0.55 -11.85 0.36
CA CYS A 47 -1.12 -12.04 -0.98
C CYS A 47 -0.12 -12.54 -2.03
N TYR A 48 1.16 -12.67 -1.70
CA TYR A 48 2.25 -13.09 -2.58
C TYR A 48 2.69 -12.08 -3.67
N TRP A 49 2.17 -10.85 -3.66
CA TRP A 49 2.68 -9.78 -4.53
C TRP A 49 4.14 -9.43 -4.22
N ILE A 50 5.00 -9.40 -5.23
CA ILE A 50 6.40 -8.97 -5.08
C ILE A 50 6.48 -7.45 -5.16
N ASP A 51 7.06 -6.82 -4.14
CA ASP A 51 7.21 -5.37 -4.04
C ASP A 51 8.08 -4.80 -5.17
N ASP A 52 7.45 -4.12 -6.12
CA ASP A 52 8.07 -3.57 -7.33
C ASP A 52 7.62 -2.11 -7.55
N ALA A 53 8.56 -1.18 -7.43
CA ALA A 53 8.30 0.25 -7.61
C ALA A 53 7.88 0.59 -9.05
N ARG A 54 8.30 -0.19 -10.07
CA ARG A 54 7.87 0.00 -11.46
C ARG A 54 6.41 -0.35 -11.63
N GLN A 55 5.99 -1.49 -11.09
CA GLN A 55 4.59 -1.90 -11.15
C GLN A 55 3.71 -1.10 -10.18
N LEU A 56 4.28 -0.46 -9.16
CA LEU A 56 3.58 0.53 -8.34
C LEU A 56 3.35 1.85 -9.10
N ARG A 57 4.36 2.34 -9.85
CA ARG A 57 4.26 3.54 -10.68
C ARG A 57 3.35 3.34 -11.90
N TRP A 58 3.44 2.17 -12.53
CA TRP A 58 2.67 1.80 -13.72
C TRP A 58 1.83 0.55 -13.43
N PRO A 59 0.69 0.69 -12.74
CA PRO A 59 -0.07 -0.45 -12.23
C PRO A 59 -0.72 -1.33 -13.29
N ARG A 60 -0.78 -0.88 -14.54
CA ARG A 60 -1.21 -1.66 -15.71
C ARG A 60 -0.08 -2.49 -16.32
N LEU A 61 1.16 -2.31 -15.88
CA LEU A 61 2.32 -3.01 -16.39
C LEU A 61 2.37 -4.45 -15.85
N GLY A 62 2.14 -5.43 -16.72
CA GLY A 62 2.30 -6.86 -16.44
C GLY A 62 3.71 -7.39 -16.70
N GLU A 63 4.73 -6.53 -16.59
CA GLU A 63 6.11 -6.84 -16.92
C GLU A 63 7.03 -6.21 -15.87
N GLY A 64 7.58 -7.03 -14.98
CA GLY A 64 8.36 -6.57 -13.84
C GLY A 64 8.79 -7.77 -12.99
N LYS A 65 8.78 -7.61 -11.67
CA LYS A 65 8.95 -8.75 -10.76
C LYS A 65 7.73 -9.68 -10.74
N ASN A 66 6.55 -9.15 -11.07
CA ASN A 66 5.31 -9.91 -11.20
C ASN A 66 4.91 -10.01 -12.68
N PHE A 67 4.46 -11.20 -13.11
CA PHE A 67 4.01 -11.46 -14.49
C PHE A 67 2.63 -10.88 -14.81
N ILE A 68 1.89 -10.45 -13.79
CA ILE A 68 0.59 -9.80 -13.94
C ILE A 68 0.67 -8.34 -13.47
N SER A 69 -0.28 -7.54 -13.94
CA SER A 69 -0.39 -6.15 -13.53
C SER A 69 -0.86 -6.02 -12.08
N LEU A 70 -0.56 -4.89 -11.42
CA LEU A 70 -1.05 -4.62 -10.07
C LEU A 70 -2.59 -4.52 -10.03
N VAL A 71 -3.21 -3.95 -11.08
CA VAL A 71 -4.67 -3.92 -11.20
C VAL A 71 -5.25 -5.34 -11.17
N GLN A 72 -4.69 -6.24 -11.98
CA GLN A 72 -5.15 -7.63 -12.01
C GLN A 72 -4.86 -8.37 -10.70
N ALA A 73 -3.75 -8.06 -10.03
CA ALA A 73 -3.43 -8.63 -8.73
C ALA A 73 -4.43 -8.23 -7.64
N GLN A 74 -4.93 -6.99 -7.66
CA GLN A 74 -5.96 -6.53 -6.72
C GLN A 74 -7.31 -7.24 -6.96
N GLU A 75 -7.70 -7.40 -8.23
CA GLU A 75 -8.89 -8.17 -8.62
C GLU A 75 -8.79 -9.63 -8.16
N ASN A 76 -7.63 -10.25 -8.39
CA ASN A 76 -7.35 -11.62 -7.96
C ASN A 76 -7.35 -11.74 -6.43
N TYR A 77 -6.78 -10.78 -5.71
CA TYR A 77 -6.79 -10.80 -4.25
C TYR A 77 -8.21 -10.77 -3.69
N ALA A 78 -9.09 -9.94 -4.27
CA ALA A 78 -10.50 -9.90 -3.90
C ALA A 78 -11.22 -11.23 -4.16
N ARG A 79 -10.81 -11.99 -5.20
CA ARG A 79 -11.43 -13.26 -5.58
C ARG A 79 -10.86 -14.49 -4.86
N TYR A 80 -9.55 -14.52 -4.63
CA TYR A 80 -8.80 -15.71 -4.23
C TYR A 80 -8.04 -15.55 -2.91
N GLY A 81 -7.95 -14.33 -2.37
CA GLY A 81 -7.07 -14.01 -1.23
C GLY A 81 -5.58 -13.93 -1.58
N SER A 82 -5.20 -14.10 -2.85
CA SER A 82 -3.84 -14.01 -3.36
C SER A 82 -3.76 -13.21 -4.66
N CYS A 83 -2.60 -12.63 -4.97
CA CYS A 83 -2.38 -11.83 -6.18
C CYS A 83 -2.54 -12.64 -7.47
N GLU A 84 -2.30 -13.95 -7.41
CA GLU A 84 -2.61 -14.92 -8.46
C GLU A 84 -3.24 -16.15 -7.82
N GLU A 85 -4.20 -16.79 -8.50
CA GLU A 85 -4.92 -17.97 -7.99
C GLU A 85 -3.97 -19.11 -7.56
N ARG A 86 -2.87 -19.30 -8.30
CA ARG A 86 -1.85 -20.32 -8.02
C ARG A 86 -1.20 -20.19 -6.63
N PHE A 87 -1.24 -19.01 -6.02
CA PHE A 87 -0.66 -18.77 -4.70
C PHE A 87 -1.65 -18.91 -3.54
N SER A 88 -2.93 -19.12 -3.81
CA SER A 88 -4.00 -19.19 -2.79
C SER A 88 -3.76 -20.23 -1.68
N LYS A 89 -2.91 -21.22 -1.94
CA LYS A 89 -2.56 -22.29 -0.98
C LYS A 89 -1.27 -22.05 -0.19
N VAL A 90 -0.50 -21.01 -0.50
CA VAL A 90 0.81 -20.74 0.13
C VAL A 90 0.87 -19.39 0.84
N ILE A 91 -0.22 -18.64 0.83
CA ILE A 91 -0.39 -17.40 1.60
C ILE A 91 -0.71 -17.69 3.08
N ARG A 92 -0.55 -16.66 3.93
CA ARG A 92 -1.07 -16.66 5.30
C ARG A 92 -2.09 -15.55 5.50
N GLN A 93 -2.92 -15.68 6.54
CA GLN A 93 -3.75 -14.58 7.01
C GLN A 93 -2.89 -13.42 7.54
N ALA A 94 -3.40 -12.21 7.41
CA ALA A 94 -2.81 -11.02 8.03
C ALA A 94 -2.86 -11.15 9.56
N ARG A 95 -1.78 -10.72 10.23
CA ARG A 95 -1.75 -10.64 11.68
C ARG A 95 -2.50 -9.39 12.18
N PRO A 96 -2.94 -9.35 13.45
CA PRO A 96 -3.55 -8.15 14.03
C PRO A 96 -2.69 -6.88 13.94
N ASP A 97 -1.36 -7.04 13.92
CA ASP A 97 -0.40 -5.94 13.81
C ASP A 97 -0.04 -5.57 12.34
N GLU A 98 -0.71 -6.18 11.36
CA GLU A 98 -0.64 -5.86 9.94
C GLU A 98 -2.00 -5.36 9.45
N PRO A 99 -2.56 -4.27 10.01
CA PRO A 99 -3.84 -3.76 9.55
C PRO A 99 -3.72 -3.28 8.10
N ILE A 100 -4.86 -3.18 7.42
CA ILE A 100 -4.95 -2.45 6.15
C ILE A 100 -4.63 -0.98 6.44
N GLU A 101 -3.77 -0.38 5.63
CA GLU A 101 -3.45 1.04 5.76
C GLU A 101 -4.71 1.90 5.62
N TYR A 102 -4.83 2.91 6.48
CA TYR A 102 -5.91 3.88 6.39
C TYR A 102 -5.94 4.57 5.02
N GLY A 103 -7.12 4.57 4.39
CA GLY A 103 -7.32 5.12 3.06
C GLY A 103 -6.99 4.17 1.90
N PHE A 104 -6.38 3.00 2.17
CA PHE A 104 -6.14 2.02 1.12
C PHE A 104 -7.45 1.64 0.44
N ARG A 105 -7.41 1.66 -0.89
CA ARG A 105 -8.48 1.16 -1.75
C ARG A 105 -7.87 0.56 -3.02
N PRO A 106 -8.51 -0.46 -3.61
CA PRO A 106 -8.13 -0.91 -4.95
C PRO A 106 -8.12 0.24 -5.96
N ILE A 107 -7.31 0.07 -7.00
CA ILE A 107 -7.20 1.02 -8.09
C ILE A 107 -8.54 1.08 -8.83
N ASN A 108 -9.05 2.29 -9.00
CA ASN A 108 -10.18 2.57 -9.86
C ASN A 108 -9.70 3.35 -11.07
N LEU A 109 -9.57 2.66 -12.19
CA LEU A 109 -9.09 3.20 -13.46
C LEU A 109 -10.00 4.27 -14.09
N GLN A 110 -11.20 4.52 -13.55
CA GLN A 110 -12.06 5.63 -13.97
C GLN A 110 -11.61 6.97 -13.39
N TYR A 111 -11.00 6.97 -12.20
CA TYR A 111 -10.63 8.19 -11.46
C TYR A 111 -9.12 8.29 -11.21
N ASP A 112 -8.45 7.16 -10.97
CA ASP A 112 -7.02 7.11 -10.77
C ASP A 112 -6.28 7.25 -12.10
N ARG A 113 -5.43 8.27 -12.18
CA ARG A 113 -4.57 8.50 -13.34
C ARG A 113 -3.16 8.02 -13.03
N PHE A 114 -2.60 7.26 -13.95
CA PHE A 114 -1.22 6.80 -13.93
C PHE A 114 -0.55 7.18 -15.25
N GLU A 115 0.77 7.34 -15.22
CA GLU A 115 1.55 7.47 -16.45
C GLU A 115 1.41 6.20 -17.32
N ASP A 116 1.58 6.36 -18.62
CA ASP A 116 1.69 5.24 -19.54
C ASP A 116 3.18 4.91 -19.75
N PRO A 117 3.67 3.72 -19.37
CA PRO A 117 5.09 3.37 -19.48
C PRO A 117 5.64 3.49 -20.91
N ARG A 118 4.78 3.52 -21.94
CA ARG A 118 5.15 3.60 -23.35
C ARG A 118 5.39 5.03 -23.84
N THR A 119 5.03 6.05 -23.07
CA THR A 119 5.30 7.45 -23.46
C THR A 119 6.76 7.82 -23.21
N THR A 120 7.30 8.77 -23.99
CA THR A 120 8.69 9.22 -23.85
C THR A 120 8.89 10.32 -22.81
N ALA A 121 7.82 10.99 -22.37
CA ALA A 121 7.86 12.08 -21.40
C ALA A 121 7.31 11.62 -20.04
N HIS A 122 8.19 11.06 -19.21
CA HIS A 122 7.90 10.64 -17.84
C HIS A 122 8.37 11.69 -16.84
N ALA A 123 7.62 11.92 -15.75
CA ALA A 123 8.11 12.74 -14.65
C ALA A 123 9.31 12.07 -13.96
N PRO A 124 10.23 12.83 -13.33
CA PRO A 124 11.34 12.23 -12.58
C PRO A 124 10.81 11.39 -11.41
N TRP A 125 11.45 10.27 -11.09
CA TRP A 125 11.05 9.46 -9.92
C TRP A 125 10.97 10.32 -8.65
N PRO A 126 9.96 10.14 -7.79
CA PRO A 126 9.90 10.85 -6.52
C PRO A 126 11.09 10.42 -5.64
N PRO A 127 11.69 11.35 -4.87
CA PRO A 127 12.79 11.01 -3.97
C PRO A 127 12.36 10.05 -2.86
N ASP A 128 11.07 10.07 -2.50
CA ASP A 128 10.43 9.12 -1.59
C ASP A 128 9.46 8.21 -2.39
N PRO A 129 9.75 6.90 -2.54
CA PRO A 129 8.88 5.97 -3.27
C PRO A 129 7.49 5.79 -2.64
N THR A 130 7.28 6.20 -1.39
CA THR A 130 5.94 6.18 -0.77
C THR A 130 4.97 7.16 -1.44
N PHE A 131 5.47 8.13 -2.22
CA PHE A 131 4.62 9.03 -2.99
C PHE A 131 4.01 8.35 -4.22
N LEU A 132 4.37 7.09 -4.51
CA LEU A 132 3.72 6.28 -5.55
C LEU A 132 2.40 5.65 -5.08
N TYR A 133 2.07 5.71 -3.78
CA TYR A 133 0.81 5.19 -3.27
C TYR A 133 -0.38 6.08 -3.68
N TRP A 134 -1.17 5.63 -4.65
CA TRP A 134 -2.24 6.41 -5.30
C TRP A 134 -3.39 6.83 -4.38
N TRP A 135 -3.59 6.13 -3.27
CA TRP A 135 -4.63 6.47 -2.30
C TRP A 135 -4.19 7.51 -1.28
N ARG A 136 -2.90 7.83 -1.20
CA ARG A 136 -2.39 8.81 -0.25
C ARG A 136 -2.53 10.23 -0.82
N PRO A 137 -2.80 11.25 0.02
CA PRO A 137 -2.81 12.65 -0.42
C PRO A 137 -1.48 13.12 -1.03
N SER A 138 -0.37 12.47 -0.66
CA SER A 138 0.96 12.73 -1.20
C SER A 138 1.21 12.09 -2.57
N PHE A 139 0.20 11.46 -3.20
CA PHE A 139 0.38 10.81 -4.49
C PHE A 139 0.89 11.80 -5.52
N TRP A 140 2.11 11.56 -5.97
CA TRP A 140 2.93 12.55 -6.69
C TRP A 140 2.32 13.04 -8.02
N ILE A 141 1.47 12.24 -8.68
CA ILE A 141 0.76 12.61 -9.92
C ILE A 141 -0.35 13.65 -9.68
N ALA A 142 -0.85 13.78 -8.45
CA ALA A 142 -1.86 14.77 -8.09
C ALA A 142 -1.38 16.22 -8.24
N ASN A 143 -0.06 16.45 -8.15
CA ASN A 143 0.55 17.77 -8.22
C ASN A 143 1.07 18.15 -9.62
N VAL A 144 1.00 17.24 -10.60
CA VAL A 144 1.60 17.45 -11.94
C VAL A 144 0.56 17.57 -13.06
N HIS A 145 -0.70 17.20 -12.83
CA HIS A 145 -1.77 17.27 -13.84
C HIS A 145 -2.94 18.15 -13.37
N PRO A 146 -3.28 19.22 -14.10
CA PRO A 146 -4.51 19.98 -13.87
C PRO A 146 -5.72 19.05 -13.85
N GLY A 147 -6.49 19.11 -12.75
CA GLY A 147 -7.75 18.38 -12.60
C GLY A 147 -7.66 16.96 -12.02
N HIS A 148 -6.53 16.53 -11.44
CA HIS A 148 -6.54 15.33 -10.59
C HIS A 148 -7.48 15.58 -9.39
N LEU A 149 -8.54 14.79 -9.29
CA LEU A 149 -9.47 14.85 -8.15
C LEU A 149 -8.81 14.10 -7.00
N ALA A 150 -8.82 14.70 -5.80
CA ALA A 150 -8.38 14.02 -4.61
C ALA A 150 -9.08 12.65 -4.51
N PRO A 151 -8.37 11.59 -4.09
CA PRO A 151 -9.00 10.28 -3.91
C PRO A 151 -10.23 10.45 -3.00
N PRO A 152 -11.38 9.82 -3.34
CA PRO A 152 -12.55 9.87 -2.47
C PRO A 152 -12.19 9.34 -1.09
N PRO A 153 -12.84 9.83 -0.02
CA PRO A 153 -12.58 9.33 1.32
C PRO A 153 -12.80 7.81 1.37
N PRO A 154 -12.07 7.07 2.22
CA PRO A 154 -12.32 5.65 2.41
C PRO A 154 -13.80 5.43 2.79
N GLN A 155 -14.42 4.42 2.17
CA GLN A 155 -15.79 3.99 2.48
C GLN A 155 -15.82 3.20 3.79
#